data_AF-A0A9D7RLC7-F1
#
_entry.id   AF-A0A9D7RLC7-F1
#
_cell.length_a   1.000
_cell.length_b   1.000
_cell.length_c   1.000
_cell.angle_alpha   90.00
_cell.angle_beta   90.00
_cell.angle_gamma   90.00
#
_symmetry.space_group_name_H-M   'P 1'
#
loop_
_entity.id
_entity.type
_entity.pdbx_description
1 polymer ?
#
loop_
_entity_poly.entity_id
_entity_poly.type
_entity_poly.pdbx_seq_one_letter_code
_entity_poly.pdbx_strand_id
1 'polypeptide(L)' 'MDVQTRRETRPELLTVKEYADWYRVDVRTVYRWVADGAVPTRRVGPRRGLRIISTDDETDND' A
#
# COMPACT_ATOMS: atom_id res chain seq x y z
N MET A 1 15.92 -11.78 -27.48
CA MET A 1 15.49 -12.17 -26.13
C MET A 1 15.20 -10.87 -25.40
N ASP A 2 14.01 -10.34 -25.62
CA ASP A 2 13.62 -9.01 -25.19
C ASP A 2 13.18 -9.07 -23.74
N VAL A 3 14.11 -8.72 -22.85
CA VAL A 3 13.85 -8.50 -21.42
C VAL A 3 13.04 -7.22 -21.25
N GLN A 4 11.75 -7.28 -21.55
CA GLN A 4 10.83 -6.22 -21.12
C GLN A 4 10.43 -6.48 -19.67
N THR A 5 11.35 -6.21 -18.75
CA THR A 5 11.00 -5.92 -17.35
C THR A 5 10.25 -4.60 -17.36
N ARG A 6 8.96 -4.62 -17.71
CA ARG A 6 8.08 -3.55 -17.28
C ARG A 6 8.03 -3.66 -15.77
N ARG A 7 8.83 -2.84 -15.10
CA ARG A 7 8.49 -2.32 -13.77
C ARG A 7 7.15 -1.60 -13.93
N GLU A 8 6.07 -2.37 -13.93
CA GLU A 8 4.75 -1.85 -13.60
C GLU A 8 4.74 -1.62 -12.09
N THR A 9 5.58 -0.69 -11.60
CA THR A 9 5.53 -0.21 -10.23
C THR A 9 4.31 0.69 -10.12
N ARG A 10 3.13 0.12 -10.33
CA ARG A 10 1.90 0.76 -9.88
C ARG A 10 1.93 0.62 -8.37
N PRO A 11 1.84 1.72 -7.61
CA PRO A 11 1.64 1.58 -6.18
C PRO A 11 0.34 0.79 -5.98
N GLU A 12 0.46 -0.41 -5.44
CA GLU A 12 -0.69 -1.27 -5.19
C GLU A 12 -1.54 -0.57 -4.14
N LEU A 13 -2.73 -0.10 -4.55
CA LEU A 13 -3.69 0.53 -3.66
C LEU A 13 -4.43 -0.53 -2.87
N LEU A 14 -3.82 -0.97 -1.77
CA LEU A 14 -4.39 -1.97 -0.90
C LEU A 14 -5.54 -1.37 -0.08
N THR A 15 -6.59 -2.16 0.18
CA THR A 15 -7.52 -1.82 1.26
C THR A 15 -6.82 -1.99 2.62
N VAL A 16 -7.40 -1.41 3.67
CA VAL A 16 -6.94 -1.62 5.05
C VAL A 16 -6.83 -3.11 5.40
N LYS A 17 -7.76 -3.95 4.90
CA LYS A 17 -7.76 -5.39 5.16
C LYS A 17 -6.62 -6.11 4.44
N GLU A 18 -6.40 -5.79 3.17
CA GLU A 18 -5.31 -6.38 2.39
C GLU A 18 -3.94 -5.98 2.96
N TYR A 19 -3.79 -4.71 3.33
CA TYR A 19 -2.59 -4.22 4.00
C TYR A 19 -2.36 -4.91 5.35
N ALA A 20 -3.43 -5.11 6.13
CA ALA A 20 -3.35 -5.84 7.40
C ALA A 20 -2.89 -7.30 7.21
N ASP A 21 -3.42 -7.99 6.20
CA ASP A 21 -3.04 -9.38 5.89
C ASP A 21 -1.59 -9.49 5.42
N TRP A 22 -1.15 -8.57 4.55
CA TRP A 22 0.23 -8.52 4.05
C TRP A 22 1.25 -8.32 5.16
N TYR A 23 1.00 -7.36 6.06
CA TYR A 23 1.86 -7.10 7.23
C TYR A 23 1.60 -8.07 8.40
N ARG A 24 0.65 -9.01 8.28
CA ARG A 24 0.24 -9.94 9.35
C ARG A 24 -0.12 -9.24 10.67
N VAL A 25 -0.79 -8.09 10.58
CA VAL A 25 -1.24 -7.31 11.73
C VAL A 25 -2.77 -7.20 11.77
N ASP A 26 -3.31 -6.84 12.93
CA ASP A 26 -4.72 -6.51 13.04
C ASP A 26 -5.09 -5.25 12.24
N VAL A 27 -6.30 -5.26 11.66
CA VAL A 27 -6.89 -4.12 10.96
C VAL A 27 -6.93 -2.86 11.86
N ARG A 28 -7.11 -3.04 13.18
CA ARG A 28 -7.04 -1.95 14.16
C ARG A 28 -5.68 -1.27 14.21
N THR A 29 -4.60 -2.05 14.10
CA THR A 29 -3.23 -1.54 14.05
C THR A 29 -3.03 -0.69 12.80
N VAL A 30 -3.55 -1.14 11.66
CA VAL A 30 -3.50 -0.38 10.41
C VAL A 30 -4.29 0.93 10.53
N TYR A 31 -5.50 0.91 11.10
CA TYR A 31 -6.25 2.15 11.35
C TYR A 31 -5.49 3.12 12.28
N ARG A 32 -4.78 2.59 13.28
CA ARG A 32 -3.92 3.41 14.15
C ARG A 32 -2.80 4.06 13.35
N TRP A 33 -2.11 3.32 12.47
CA TRP A 33 -1.08 3.89 11.60
C TRP A 33 -1.62 4.95 10.64
N VAL A 34 -2.82 4.75 10.12
CA VAL A 34 -3.48 5.77 9.28
C VAL A 34 -3.81 7.03 10.08
N ALA A 35 -4.31 6.87 11.32
CA ALA A 35 -4.62 8.00 12.20
C ALA A 35 -3.35 8.76 12.65
N ASP A 36 -2.26 8.03 12.84
CA ASP A 36 -0.94 8.56 13.17
C ASP A 36 -0.22 9.20 11.97
N GLY A 37 -0.71 8.95 10.75
CA GLY A 37 -0.06 9.40 9.51
C GLY A 37 1.19 8.59 9.13
N ALA A 38 1.43 7.47 9.81
CA ALA A 38 2.59 6.60 9.59
C ALA A 38 2.56 5.85 8.25
N VAL A 39 1.39 5.75 7.60
CA VAL A 39 1.25 5.13 6.28
C VAL A 39 0.56 6.06 5.29
N PRO A 40 1.04 6.13 4.03
CA PRO A 40 0.42 6.96 3.01
C PRO A 40 -0.95 6.40 2.61
N THR A 41 -1.97 7.26 2.65
CA THR A 41 -3.34 6.86 2.26
C THR A 41 -3.91 7.73 1.17
N ARG A 42 -4.76 7.14 0.35
CA ARG A 42 -5.52 7.80 -0.70
C ARG A 42 -6.99 7.42 -0.59
N ARG A 43 -7.88 8.41 -0.62
CA ARG A 43 -9.32 8.17 -0.74
C ARG A 43 -9.64 8.00 -2.22
N VAL A 44 -10.24 6.86 -2.58
CA VAL A 44 -10.55 6.53 -3.99
C VAL A 44 -12.06 6.29 -4.16
N GLY A 45 -12.63 6.88 -5.21
CA GLY A 45 -14.00 6.65 -5.65
C GLY A 45 -15.07 7.56 -5.00
N PRO A 46 -16.32 7.47 -5.49
CA PRO A 46 -17.42 8.36 -5.08
C PRO A 46 -17.86 8.16 -3.62
N ARG A 47 -17.59 6.98 -3.04
CA ARG A 47 -17.85 6.67 -1.62
C ARG A 47 -16.63 6.87 -0.70
N ARG A 48 -15.56 7.52 -1.19
CA ARG A 48 -14.33 7.84 -0.42
C ARG A 48 -13.72 6.62 0.30
N GLY A 49 -13.62 5.48 -0.39
CA GLY A 49 -13.00 4.29 0.16
C GLY A 49 -11.53 4.54 0.49
N LEU A 50 -11.10 4.17 1.70
CA LEU A 50 -9.71 4.33 2.15
C LEU A 50 -8.83 3.27 1.48
N ARG A 51 -7.81 3.73 0.75
CA ARG A 51 -6.76 2.88 0.17
C ARG A 51 -5.41 3.27 0.77
N ILE A 52 -4.58 2.30 1.04
CA ILE A 52 -3.21 2.48 1.52
C ILE A 52 -2.31 2.31 0.30
N ILE A 53 -1.39 3.25 0.13
CA ILE A 53 -0.43 3.22 -0.97
C ILE A 53 0.69 2.29 -0.50
N SER A 54 0.76 1.09 -1.08
CA SER A 54 1.94 0.25 -0.88
C SER A 54 3.03 0.79 -1.79
N THR A 55 3.98 1.54 -1.22
CA THR A 55 5.22 1.87 -1.89
C THR A 55 6.11 0.64 -1.74
N ASP A 56 5.99 -0.30 -2.68
CA ASP A 56 7.04 -1.28 -2.93
C ASP A 56 8.16 -0.54 -3.65
N ASP A 57 8.92 0.23 -2.87
CA ASP A 57 10.19 0.78 -3.30
C ASP A 57 11.20 0.27 -2.27
N GLU A 58 11.59 -1.00 -2.46
CA GLU A 58 12.86 -1.49 -1.93
C GLU A 58 13.97 -0.68 -2.60
N THR A 59 14.25 0.52 -2.09
CA THR A 59 15.59 1.09 -2.15
C THR A 59 16.46 0.31 -1.18
N ASP A 60 17.03 -0.79 -1.66
CA ASP A 60 18.36 -1.22 -1.24
C ASP A 60 19.07 -1.75 -2.49
N ASN A 61 19.84 -0.85 -3.08
CA ASN A 61 20.75 -1.10 -4.19
C ASN A 61 22.14 -1.17 -3.54
N ASP A 62 22.60 -2.39 -3.24
CA ASP A 62 24.00 -2.70 -2.94
C ASP A 62 24.70 -3.17 -4.23
#